data_AF-A0A6M1NB56-F1
#
_entry.id   AF-A0A6M1NB56-F1
#
_cell.length_a   1.000
_cell.length_b   1.000
_cell.length_c   1.000
_cell.angle_alpha   90.00
_cell.angle_beta   90.00
_cell.angle_gamma   90.00
#
_symmetry.space_group_name_H-M   'P 1'
#
loop_
_entity.id
_entity.type
_entity.pdbx_description
1 polymer ?
#
loop_
_entity_poly.entity_id
_entity_poly.type
_entity_poly.pdbx_seq_one_letter_code
_entity_poly.pdbx_strand_id
1 'polypeptide(L)'
;MRFINYLLLFVSLMSVAYAGTPKPEYPRPQFEREDWINLNGTWTYQLDPVKSGFERGNINSQGFGSPITVPFAPESILSGVHHTDFIPRIWYHRS
;
A
#
# COMPACT_ATOMS: atom_id res chain seq x y z
N MET A 1 -30.97 37.86 -14.83
CA MET A 1 -31.25 36.73 -13.92
C MET A 1 -30.38 35.55 -14.35
N ARG A 2 -29.70 34.94 -13.38
CA ARG A 2 -28.43 34.21 -13.49
C ARG A 2 -28.53 32.91 -14.31
N PHE A 3 -27.96 32.91 -15.50
CA PHE A 3 -27.41 31.72 -16.15
C PHE A 3 -25.91 31.71 -15.89
N ILE A 4 -25.30 30.52 -15.79
CA ILE A 4 -23.89 30.23 -15.47
C ILE A 4 -23.64 30.03 -13.97
N ASN A 5 -23.63 28.76 -13.54
CA ASN A 5 -22.71 28.19 -12.53
C ASN A 5 -23.08 26.73 -12.22
N TYR A 6 -22.78 25.82 -13.15
CA TYR A 6 -22.73 24.37 -12.86
C TYR A 6 -21.55 23.69 -13.58
N LEU A 7 -20.44 24.41 -13.82
CA LEU A 7 -19.23 23.86 -14.46
C LEU A 7 -17.98 23.91 -13.56
N LEU A 8 -18.15 24.02 -12.24
CA LEU A 8 -17.02 24.21 -11.31
C LEU A 8 -17.15 23.41 -10.01
N LEU A 9 -17.83 22.26 -10.00
CA LEU A 9 -17.96 21.47 -8.77
C LEU A 9 -17.91 19.95 -8.99
N PHE A 10 -17.06 19.47 -9.89
CA PHE A 10 -16.74 18.05 -10.00
C PHE A 10 -15.27 17.79 -10.37
N VAL A 11 -14.37 18.61 -9.82
CA VAL A 11 -12.93 18.31 -9.81
C VAL A 11 -12.41 18.54 -8.40
N SER A 12 -12.75 17.64 -7.49
CA SER A 12 -12.07 17.56 -6.20
C SER A 12 -12.16 16.14 -5.69
N LEU A 13 -11.01 15.63 -5.23
CA LEU A 13 -10.79 14.31 -4.65
C LEU A 13 -10.74 13.12 -5.61
N MET A 14 -9.90 13.22 -6.64
CA MET A 14 -9.10 12.06 -7.06
C MET A 14 -7.66 12.53 -7.28
N SER A 15 -7.07 13.15 -6.27
CA SER A 15 -5.61 13.10 -6.14
C SER A 15 -5.23 11.70 -5.66
N VAL A 16 -5.42 10.71 -6.53
CA VAL A 16 -4.51 9.57 -6.48
C VAL A 16 -3.20 10.17 -6.96
N ALA A 17 -2.36 10.59 -6.03
CA ALA A 17 -0.98 10.90 -6.34
C ALA A 17 -0.44 9.64 -7.03
N TYR A 18 -0.28 9.69 -8.35
CA TYR A 18 0.56 8.74 -9.06
C TYR A 18 2.01 9.08 -8.68
N ALA A 19 2.34 8.85 -7.41
CA ALA A 19 3.72 8.75 -6.98
C ALA A 19 4.21 7.45 -7.61
N GLY A 20 5.25 7.54 -8.46
CA GLY A 20 5.84 6.36 -9.10
C GLY A 20 6.27 5.30 -8.08
N THR A 21 6.59 4.10 -8.56
CA THR A 21 7.02 2.97 -7.72
C THR A 21 8.06 3.43 -6.70
N PRO A 22 7.79 3.33 -5.38
CA PRO A 22 8.72 3.80 -4.37
C PRO A 22 9.97 2.92 -4.40
N LYS A 23 11.15 3.56 -4.35
CA LYS A 23 12.45 2.88 -4.50
C LYS A 23 12.46 1.97 -5.74
N PRO A 24 12.32 2.54 -6.96
CA PRO A 24 12.21 1.76 -8.17
C PRO A 24 13.52 1.05 -8.55
N GLU A 25 14.65 1.52 -8.02
CA GLU A 25 15.99 1.02 -8.36
C GLU A 25 16.24 -0.45 -7.98
N TYR A 26 16.98 -1.17 -8.84
CA TYR A 26 17.44 -2.53 -8.55
C TYR A 26 18.42 -2.51 -7.36
N PRO A 27 18.30 -3.40 -6.34
CA PRO A 27 19.12 -3.34 -5.12
C PRO A 27 20.64 -3.40 -5.33
N ARG A 28 21.09 -4.01 -6.43
CA ARG A 28 22.51 -4.10 -6.84
C ARG A 28 22.67 -3.76 -8.33
N PRO A 29 22.77 -2.48 -8.70
CA PRO A 29 22.69 -2.05 -10.10
C PRO A 29 23.69 -2.74 -11.05
N GLN A 30 24.85 -3.16 -10.56
CA GLN A 30 25.86 -3.88 -11.35
C GLN A 30 25.53 -5.35 -11.62
N PHE A 31 24.53 -5.92 -10.96
CA PHE A 31 24.15 -7.34 -11.02
C PHE A 31 22.66 -7.49 -11.35
N GLU A 32 22.11 -6.54 -12.11
CA GLU A 32 20.73 -6.58 -12.56
C GLU A 32 20.47 -7.83 -13.42
N ARG A 33 19.29 -8.42 -13.22
CA ARG A 33 18.81 -9.56 -14.01
C ARG A 33 17.66 -9.07 -14.88
N GLU A 34 17.58 -9.54 -16.12
CA GLU A 34 16.59 -9.09 -17.10
C GLU A 34 15.15 -9.29 -16.59
N ASP A 35 14.84 -10.45 -16.00
CA ASP A 35 13.49 -10.78 -15.51
C ASP A 35 13.20 -10.29 -14.08
N TRP A 36 13.87 -9.23 -13.63
CA TRP A 36 13.59 -8.68 -12.30
C TRP A 36 12.29 -7.88 -12.27
N ILE A 37 11.46 -8.15 -11.27
CA ILE A 37 10.20 -7.45 -11.04
C ILE A 37 10.27 -6.75 -9.70
N ASN A 38 10.09 -5.43 -9.71
CA ASN A 38 9.91 -4.67 -8.50
C ASN A 38 8.49 -4.88 -7.93
N LEU A 39 8.41 -5.35 -6.69
CA LEU A 39 7.14 -5.58 -6.02
C LEU A 39 6.69 -4.40 -5.13
N ASN A 40 7.46 -3.32 -5.08
CA ASN A 40 7.12 -2.12 -4.31
C ASN A 40 5.85 -1.45 -4.85
N GLY A 41 5.23 -0.64 -3.99
CA GLY A 41 3.97 0.03 -4.27
C GLY A 41 2.89 -0.30 -3.24
N THR A 42 1.64 -0.13 -3.63
CA THR A 42 0.49 -0.35 -2.74
C THR A 42 0.21 -1.84 -2.58
N TRP A 43 0.23 -2.30 -1.34
CA TRP A 43 -0.26 -3.61 -0.91
C TRP A 43 -1.46 -3.41 0.01
N THR A 44 -2.12 -4.49 0.39
CA THR A 44 -3.11 -4.50 1.48
C THR A 44 -2.55 -5.26 2.68
N TYR A 45 -2.97 -4.90 3.90
CA TYR A 45 -2.49 -5.55 5.11
C TYR A 45 -3.57 -5.77 6.17
N GLN A 46 -3.27 -6.68 7.10
CA GLN A 46 -4.10 -6.96 8.28
C GLN A 46 -3.19 -7.22 9.50
N LEU A 47 -3.39 -6.46 10.57
CA LEU A 47 -2.75 -6.74 11.86
C LEU A 47 -3.37 -8.00 12.49
N ASP A 48 -2.52 -8.81 13.13
CA ASP A 48 -2.90 -10.07 13.78
C ASP A 48 -2.32 -10.15 15.20
N PRO A 49 -2.84 -9.33 16.14
CA PRO A 49 -2.26 -9.20 17.48
C PRO A 49 -2.30 -10.50 18.30
N VAL A 50 -3.31 -11.34 18.06
CA VAL A 50 -3.48 -12.65 18.74
C VAL A 50 -2.91 -13.83 17.94
N LYS A 51 -2.22 -13.57 16.82
CA LYS A 51 -1.54 -14.58 16.00
C LYS A 51 -2.47 -15.71 15.50
N SER A 52 -3.74 -15.41 15.22
CA SER A 52 -4.74 -16.40 14.78
C SER A 52 -5.03 -16.36 13.26
N GLY A 53 -4.19 -15.68 12.49
CA GLY A 53 -4.42 -15.46 11.06
C GLY A 53 -4.38 -16.73 10.21
N PHE A 54 -3.63 -17.76 10.63
CA PHE A 54 -3.62 -19.05 9.92
C PHE A 54 -4.99 -19.73 10.03
N GLU A 55 -5.57 -19.76 11.22
CA GLU A 55 -6.88 -20.34 11.51
C GLU A 55 -8.01 -19.57 10.82
N ARG A 56 -7.86 -18.24 10.67
CA ARG A 56 -8.78 -17.40 9.89
C ARG A 56 -8.61 -17.51 8.36
N GLY A 57 -7.64 -18.30 7.89
CA GLY A 57 -7.38 -18.49 6.47
C GLY A 57 -6.71 -17.31 5.78
N ASN A 58 -6.00 -16.44 6.51
CA ASN A 58 -5.35 -15.24 5.94
C ASN A 58 -4.35 -15.57 4.83
N ILE A 59 -3.78 -16.80 4.80
CA ILE A 59 -2.89 -17.27 3.74
C ILE A 59 -3.56 -17.32 2.36
N ASN A 60 -4.88 -17.54 2.32
CA ASN A 60 -5.68 -17.63 1.09
C ASN A 60 -6.46 -16.34 0.81
N SER A 61 -6.14 -15.26 1.55
CA SER A 61 -6.80 -13.97 1.39
C SER A 61 -6.63 -13.44 -0.04
N GLN A 62 -7.68 -12.83 -0.57
CA GLN A 62 -7.66 -12.10 -1.85
C GLN A 62 -7.44 -10.59 -1.64
N GLY A 63 -7.10 -10.19 -0.41
CA GLY A 63 -6.88 -8.81 -0.03
C GLY A 63 -7.39 -8.50 1.37
N PHE A 64 -6.87 -7.42 1.94
CA PHE A 64 -7.30 -6.87 3.22
C PHE A 64 -7.86 -5.46 3.05
N GLY A 65 -8.60 -4.97 4.05
CA GLY A 65 -9.33 -3.70 3.96
C GLY A 65 -8.46 -2.45 4.03
N SER A 66 -7.20 -2.55 4.47
CA SER A 66 -6.31 -1.40 4.67
C SER A 66 -5.09 -1.45 3.74
N PRO A 67 -4.73 -0.34 3.08
CA PRO A 67 -3.55 -0.28 2.21
C PRO A 67 -2.27 0.01 3.01
N ILE A 68 -1.12 -0.39 2.46
CA ILE A 68 0.22 -0.02 2.94
C ILE A 68 1.18 0.17 1.76
N THR A 69 2.05 1.17 1.84
CA THR A 69 3.10 1.42 0.84
C THR A 69 4.38 0.63 1.17
N VAL A 70 4.61 -0.46 0.44
CA VAL A 70 5.87 -1.24 0.48
C VAL A 70 6.93 -0.49 -0.31
N PRO A 71 8.17 -0.31 0.20
CA PRO A 71 8.82 -1.14 1.22
C PRO A 71 8.91 -0.51 2.62
N PHE A 72 8.06 0.46 2.95
CA PHE A 72 8.15 1.13 4.24
C PHE A 72 7.51 0.30 5.35
N ALA A 73 8.14 0.31 6.53
CA ALA A 73 7.62 -0.38 7.72
C ALA A 73 6.27 0.23 8.17
N PRO A 74 5.32 -0.54 8.73
CA PRO A 74 4.01 -0.05 9.18
C PRO A 74 4.08 1.12 10.18
N GLU A 75 5.16 1.20 10.95
CA GLU A 75 5.43 2.27 11.92
C GLU A 75 5.76 3.61 11.24
N SER A 76 6.30 3.55 10.02
CA SER A 76 6.72 4.73 9.27
C SER A 76 5.53 5.48 8.70
N ILE A 77 5.57 6.82 8.76
CA ILE A 77 4.62 7.70 8.08
C ILE A 77 4.62 7.45 6.56
N LEU A 78 5.78 7.10 5.99
CA LEU A 78 5.91 6.83 4.55
C LEU A 78 5.13 5.59 4.09
N SER A 79 4.76 4.70 5.01
CA SER A 79 3.93 3.53 4.69
C SER A 79 2.45 3.86 4.52
N GLY A 80 2.02 5.06 4.96
CA GLY A 80 0.62 5.44 5.08
C GLY A 80 -0.12 4.86 6.29
N VAL A 81 0.53 4.00 7.09
CA VAL A 81 -0.08 3.32 8.26
C VAL A 81 0.23 4.05 9.57
N HIS A 82 1.51 4.33 9.84
CA HIS A 82 2.00 4.97 11.07
C HIS A 82 1.50 4.32 12.38
N HIS A 83 1.47 3.00 12.43
CA HIS A 83 1.11 2.25 13.64
C HIS A 83 2.37 1.95 14.45
N THR A 84 2.60 2.69 15.53
CA THR A 84 3.86 2.64 16.30
C THR A 84 3.82 1.73 17.53
N ASP A 85 2.67 1.14 17.85
CA ASP A 85 2.56 0.15 18.93
C ASP A 85 3.22 -1.17 18.50
N PHE A 86 3.42 -2.07 19.48
CA PHE A 86 3.99 -3.39 19.18
C PHE A 86 3.08 -4.18 18.23
N ILE A 87 3.65 -4.71 17.15
CA ILE A 87 2.96 -5.55 16.15
C ILE A 87 3.38 -7.02 16.32
N PRO A 88 2.57 -7.87 16.97
CA PRO A 88 2.92 -9.28 17.18
C PRO A 88 2.99 -10.09 15.87
N ARG A 89 2.15 -9.74 14.90
CA ARG A 89 2.13 -10.30 13.55
C ARG A 89 1.33 -9.36 12.64
N ILE A 90 1.73 -9.29 11.38
CA ILE A 90 1.05 -8.59 10.29
C ILE A 90 1.01 -9.51 9.06
N TRP A 91 -0.07 -9.41 8.30
CA TRP A 91 -0.25 -10.07 7.01
C TRP A 91 -0.24 -9.04 5.90
N TYR A 92 0.35 -9.39 4.75
CA TYR A 92 0.40 -8.57 3.56
C TYR A 92 -0.20 -9.34 2.38
N HIS A 93 -0.85 -8.63 1.47
CA HIS A 93 -1.38 -9.18 0.22
C HIS A 93 -1.18 -8.20 -0.94
N ARG A 94 -0.76 -8.73 -2.09
CA ARG A 94 -0.67 -8.08 -3.40
C ARG A 94 -1.05 -9.09 -4.47
N SER A 95 -1.82 -8.64 -5.46
CA SER A 95 -2.11 -9.36 -6.71
C SER A 95 -1.08 -9.09 -7.79
#